data_AF-A0A3B0U7S8-F1
#
_entry.id   AF-A0A3B0U7S8-F1
#
_cell.length_a   1.000
_cell.length_b   1.000
_cell.length_c   1.000
_cell.angle_alpha   90.00
_cell.angle_beta   90.00
_cell.angle_gamma   90.00
#
_symmetry.space_group_name_H-M   'P 1'
#
loop_
_entity.id
_entity.type
_entity.pdbx_description
1 polymer ?
#
loop_
_entity_poly.entity_id
_entity_poly.type
_entity_poly.pdbx_seq_one_letter_code
_entity_poly.pdbx_strand_id
1 'polypeptide(L)'
;MNSEIFMDMSVVDDPGVKSILGKIFSEWHKRKRWDDFPPEIRRAHRHILREFLRTGHPPLRASLAALPVPDVNAVLADLCSRDLVVLKEDGEIDGAYPFSGKSTRHTIFINGNMIAAMCAIDALGSGAMAGQDCAVNSSCPVCKETIRIEIIKNGLAISDVRPKTAFVWAGVSPTDGGCAADTQCQSVLMFCSKDHLAQWRQQHGQNFPGVSLSMAQALQAGAAIFRPFLKP
;
A
#
# COMPACT_ATOMS: atom_id res chain seq x y z
N MET A 1 -11.69 8.78 -25.54
CA MET A 1 -11.86 9.53 -24.28
C MET A 1 -10.71 9.12 -23.38
N ASN A 2 -9.92 10.10 -22.94
CA ASN A 2 -8.63 9.88 -22.27
C ASN A 2 -8.78 8.93 -21.08
N SER A 3 -8.04 7.83 -21.11
CA SER A 3 -7.78 6.99 -19.94
C SER A 3 -6.96 7.83 -18.96
N GLU A 4 -7.64 8.64 -18.14
CA GLU A 4 -7.00 9.32 -17.02
C GLU A 4 -6.44 8.24 -16.11
N ILE A 5 -5.12 8.26 -15.98
CA ILE A 5 -4.38 7.42 -15.06
C ILE A 5 -4.99 7.64 -13.67
N PHE A 6 -5.59 6.62 -13.06
CA PHE A 6 -6.21 6.73 -11.74
C PHE A 6 -5.24 7.25 -10.67
N MET A 7 -3.93 7.13 -10.86
CA MET A 7 -2.92 7.70 -9.97
C MET A 7 -2.92 9.24 -9.96
N ASP A 8 -2.79 9.82 -8.77
CA ASP A 8 -2.65 11.27 -8.59
C ASP A 8 -1.20 11.71 -8.87
N MET A 9 -0.85 11.85 -10.16
CA MET A 9 0.51 12.27 -10.55
C MET A 9 0.86 13.71 -10.11
N SER A 10 -0.11 14.50 -9.61
CA SER A 10 0.15 15.85 -9.12
C SER A 10 1.01 15.89 -7.86
N VAL A 11 1.11 14.78 -7.12
CA VAL A 11 1.94 14.68 -5.91
C VAL A 11 3.34 14.13 -6.18
N VAL A 12 3.68 13.91 -7.46
CA VAL A 12 4.98 13.39 -7.89
C VAL A 12 5.78 14.48 -8.57
N ASP A 13 6.79 15.00 -7.87
CA ASP A 13 7.73 15.98 -8.41
C ASP A 13 9.04 15.33 -8.88
N ASP A 14 9.43 14.20 -8.31
CA ASP A 14 10.68 13.50 -8.63
C ASP A 14 10.58 12.73 -9.98
N PRO A 15 11.42 13.05 -10.99
CA PRO A 15 11.40 12.36 -12.28
C PRO A 15 11.73 10.85 -12.20
N GLY A 16 12.53 10.45 -11.22
CA GLY A 16 12.84 9.05 -10.93
C GLY A 16 11.60 8.30 -10.45
N VAL A 17 10.77 8.91 -9.61
CA VAL A 17 9.49 8.34 -9.18
C VAL A 17 8.54 8.19 -10.36
N LYS A 18 8.45 9.18 -11.25
CA LYS A 18 7.62 9.07 -12.47
C LYS A 18 8.02 7.88 -13.34
N SER A 19 9.33 7.71 -13.55
CA SER A 19 9.88 6.59 -14.33
C SER A 19 9.62 5.24 -13.66
N ILE A 20 9.78 5.16 -12.34
CA ILE A 20 9.56 3.95 -11.55
C ILE A 20 8.08 3.58 -11.51
N LEU A 21 7.18 4.55 -11.27
CA LEU A 21 5.74 4.33 -11.35
C LEU A 21 5.34 3.83 -12.74
N GLY A 22 5.91 4.43 -13.81
CA GLY A 22 5.70 3.96 -15.18
C GLY A 22 6.13 2.50 -15.40
N LYS A 23 7.23 2.05 -14.78
CA LYS A 23 7.74 0.67 -14.92
C LYS A 23 7.03 -0.35 -14.04
N ILE A 24 6.80 -0.03 -12.77
CA ILE A 24 6.14 -0.93 -11.80
C ILE A 24 4.65 -1.07 -12.16
N PHE A 25 4.00 0.02 -12.55
CA PHE A 25 2.55 0.05 -12.66
C PHE A 25 2.01 -0.09 -14.09
N SER A 26 2.78 0.12 -15.17
CA SER A 26 2.22 -0.02 -16.54
C SER A 26 1.73 -1.44 -16.88
N GLU A 27 2.34 -2.48 -16.32
CA GLU A 27 1.89 -3.87 -16.47
C GLU A 27 0.87 -4.29 -15.41
N TRP A 28 1.02 -3.81 -14.18
CA TRP A 28 0.17 -4.16 -13.04
C TRP A 28 -1.21 -3.45 -13.09
N HIS A 29 -1.21 -2.15 -13.41
CA HIS A 29 -2.41 -1.30 -13.50
C HIS A 29 -3.34 -1.75 -14.63
N LYS A 30 -2.78 -2.14 -15.79
CA LYS A 30 -3.55 -2.68 -16.93
C LYS A 30 -4.26 -3.99 -16.59
N ARG A 31 -3.69 -4.82 -15.71
CA ARG A 31 -4.25 -6.13 -15.35
C ARG A 31 -5.36 -6.03 -14.29
N LYS A 32 -5.33 -5.01 -13.43
CA LYS A 32 -6.22 -4.91 -12.25
C LYS A 32 -7.37 -3.91 -12.38
N ARG A 33 -7.44 -3.13 -13.47
CA ARG A 33 -8.62 -2.31 -13.87
C ARG A 33 -9.10 -1.31 -12.80
N TRP A 34 -8.21 -0.52 -12.21
CA TRP A 34 -8.60 0.47 -11.18
C TRP A 34 -9.26 1.74 -11.76
N ASP A 35 -9.22 1.94 -13.07
CA ASP A 35 -9.81 3.11 -13.72
C ASP A 35 -11.34 2.99 -13.94
N ASP A 36 -11.90 1.80 -13.74
CA ASP A 36 -13.29 1.44 -14.07
C ASP A 36 -14.01 0.90 -12.82
N PHE A 37 -14.25 1.77 -11.83
CA PHE A 37 -15.02 1.44 -10.63
C PHE A 37 -16.51 1.74 -10.83
N PRO A 38 -17.38 0.71 -10.86
CA PRO A 38 -18.80 0.93 -10.65
C PRO A 38 -19.06 1.65 -9.32
N PRO A 39 -20.06 2.54 -9.23
CA PRO A 39 -20.33 3.32 -8.03
C PRO A 39 -20.49 2.47 -6.75
N GLU A 40 -21.10 1.30 -6.86
CA GLU A 40 -21.32 0.34 -5.78
C GLU A 40 -20.01 -0.28 -5.27
N ILE A 41 -19.11 -0.68 -6.18
CA ILE A 41 -17.78 -1.20 -5.84
C ILE A 41 -16.96 -0.13 -5.13
N ARG A 42 -16.99 1.09 -5.65
CA ARG A 42 -16.30 2.24 -5.04
C ARG A 42 -16.81 2.54 -3.64
N ARG A 43 -18.13 2.47 -3.44
CA ARG A 43 -18.78 2.74 -2.16
C ARG A 43 -18.38 1.71 -1.11
N ALA A 44 -18.40 0.42 -1.46
CA ALA A 44 -17.94 -0.64 -0.58
C ALA A 44 -16.46 -0.52 -0.25
N HIS A 45 -15.60 -0.29 -1.25
CA HIS A 45 -14.17 -0.09 -1.03
C HIS A 45 -13.88 1.08 -0.07
N ARG A 46 -14.49 2.24 -0.32
CA ARG A 46 -14.34 3.43 0.55
C ARG A 46 -14.87 3.16 1.96
N HIS A 47 -15.96 2.40 2.10
CA HIS A 47 -16.47 2.01 3.41
C HIS A 47 -15.45 1.13 4.16
N ILE A 48 -14.91 0.10 3.50
CA ILE A 48 -13.92 -0.80 4.10
C ILE A 48 -12.69 -0.02 4.60
N LEU A 49 -12.11 0.84 3.74
CA LEU A 49 -10.94 1.63 4.10
C LEU A 49 -11.19 2.60 5.25
N ARG A 50 -12.38 3.22 5.29
CA ARG A 50 -12.77 4.10 6.40
C ARG A 50 -12.95 3.34 7.71
N GLU A 51 -13.47 2.12 7.67
CA GLU A 51 -13.58 1.29 8.87
C GLU A 51 -12.22 0.83 9.40
N PHE A 52 -11.27 0.52 8.51
CA PHE A 52 -9.87 0.33 8.92
C PHE A 52 -9.31 1.57 9.62
N LEU A 53 -9.48 2.76 9.04
CA LEU A 53 -9.01 4.01 9.65
C LEU A 53 -9.68 4.31 11.00
N ARG A 54 -10.92 3.86 11.19
CA ARG A 54 -11.72 4.08 12.40
C ARG A 54 -11.38 3.10 13.51
N THR A 55 -11.11 1.83 13.18
CA THR A 55 -10.97 0.75 14.18
C THR A 55 -9.57 0.15 14.28
N GLY A 56 -8.71 0.41 13.30
CA GLY A 56 -7.40 -0.23 13.16
C GLY A 56 -7.43 -1.66 12.62
N HIS A 57 -8.61 -2.22 12.34
CA HIS A 57 -8.78 -3.62 11.96
C HIS A 57 -9.71 -3.78 10.76
N PRO A 58 -9.69 -4.95 10.08
CA PRO A 58 -10.64 -5.24 9.02
C PRO A 58 -12.08 -5.17 9.55
N PRO A 59 -13.00 -4.50 8.83
CA PRO A 59 -14.40 -4.56 9.18
C PRO A 59 -14.93 -5.97 8.99
N LEU A 60 -15.90 -6.36 9.82
CA LEU A 60 -16.69 -7.56 9.57
C LEU A 60 -17.45 -7.41 8.27
N ARG A 61 -17.52 -8.47 7.49
CA ARG A 61 -18.30 -8.50 6.26
C ARG A 61 -19.76 -8.08 6.46
N ALA A 62 -20.34 -8.45 7.59
CA ALA A 62 -21.72 -8.06 7.96
C ALA A 62 -21.94 -6.54 7.99
N SER A 63 -20.90 -5.74 8.24
CA SER A 63 -21.02 -4.26 8.22
C SER A 63 -21.38 -3.70 6.84
N LEU A 64 -21.08 -4.45 5.77
CA LEU A 64 -21.38 -4.07 4.39
C LEU A 64 -22.85 -4.27 4.02
N ALA A 65 -23.61 -5.04 4.79
CA ALA A 65 -25.01 -5.36 4.48
C ALA A 65 -25.92 -4.11 4.48
N ALA A 66 -25.54 -3.06 5.21
CA ALA A 66 -26.28 -1.80 5.24
C ALA A 66 -25.96 -0.87 4.05
N LEU A 67 -24.98 -1.22 3.21
CA LEU A 67 -24.66 -0.42 2.04
C LEU A 67 -25.68 -0.66 0.93
N PRO A 68 -26.02 0.37 0.13
CA PRO A 68 -26.88 0.23 -1.04
C PRO A 68 -26.09 -0.43 -2.17
N VAL A 69 -25.86 -1.74 -2.04
CA VAL A 69 -25.21 -2.59 -3.04
C VAL A 69 -26.10 -3.79 -3.36
N PRO A 70 -26.23 -4.22 -4.62
CA PRO A 70 -27.16 -5.29 -5.00
C PRO A 70 -26.80 -6.65 -4.38
N ASP A 71 -25.50 -6.96 -4.30
CA ASP A 71 -24.97 -8.18 -3.70
C ASP A 71 -23.57 -7.95 -3.12
N VAL A 72 -23.43 -8.08 -1.80
CA VAL A 72 -22.15 -7.94 -1.08
C VAL A 72 -21.13 -8.99 -1.53
N ASN A 73 -21.55 -10.21 -1.89
CA ASN A 73 -20.66 -11.26 -2.39
C ASN A 73 -20.00 -10.82 -3.70
N ALA A 74 -20.82 -10.46 -4.68
CA ALA A 74 -20.34 -10.03 -6.00
C ALA A 74 -19.41 -8.82 -5.88
N VAL A 75 -19.74 -7.86 -4.99
CA VAL A 75 -18.91 -6.69 -4.73
C VAL A 75 -17.54 -7.07 -4.15
N LEU A 76 -17.51 -7.93 -3.13
CA LEU A 76 -16.25 -8.39 -2.53
C LEU A 76 -15.42 -9.25 -3.50
N ALA A 77 -16.07 -10.08 -4.31
CA ALA A 77 -15.40 -10.87 -5.34
C ALA A 77 -14.78 -9.97 -6.42
N ASP A 78 -15.47 -8.93 -6.86
CA ASP A 78 -14.93 -7.94 -7.81
C ASP A 78 -13.75 -7.18 -7.21
N LEU A 79 -13.87 -6.69 -5.97
CA LEU A 79 -12.76 -6.04 -5.24
C LEU A 79 -11.54 -6.97 -5.09
N CYS A 80 -11.77 -8.24 -4.80
CA CYS A 80 -10.71 -9.25 -4.71
C CYS A 80 -10.04 -9.51 -6.06
N SER A 81 -10.83 -9.60 -7.15
CA SER A 81 -10.29 -9.80 -8.51
C SER A 81 -9.39 -8.64 -8.96
N ARG A 82 -9.69 -7.43 -8.47
CA ARG A 82 -8.93 -6.19 -8.68
C ARG A 82 -7.75 -6.02 -7.72
N ASP A 83 -7.52 -6.96 -6.82
CA ASP A 83 -6.44 -6.91 -5.83
C ASP A 83 -6.56 -5.71 -4.87
N LEU A 84 -7.79 -5.30 -4.56
CA LEU A 84 -8.07 -4.18 -3.65
C LEU A 84 -8.43 -4.67 -2.25
N VAL A 85 -9.03 -5.85 -2.16
CA VAL A 85 -9.44 -6.51 -0.92
C VAL A 85 -8.89 -7.93 -0.91
N VAL A 86 -8.42 -8.37 0.25
CA VAL A 86 -8.00 -9.74 0.51
C VAL A 86 -9.07 -10.38 1.40
N LEU A 87 -9.54 -11.56 1.00
CA LEU A 87 -10.53 -12.33 1.76
C LEU A 87 -9.86 -13.55 2.40
N LYS A 88 -10.37 -13.95 3.56
CA LYS A 88 -10.08 -15.24 4.19
C LYS A 88 -10.83 -16.36 3.47
N GLU A 89 -10.49 -17.60 3.79
CA GLU A 89 -11.17 -18.80 3.25
C GLU A 89 -12.67 -18.83 3.58
N ASP A 90 -13.07 -18.30 4.74
CA ASP A 90 -14.48 -18.16 5.15
C ASP A 90 -15.21 -16.97 4.49
N GLY A 91 -14.51 -16.20 3.65
CA GLY A 91 -15.05 -15.05 2.95
C GLY A 91 -15.12 -13.76 3.78
N GLU A 92 -14.57 -13.73 4.99
CA GLU A 92 -14.37 -12.50 5.77
C GLU A 92 -13.22 -11.66 5.20
N ILE A 93 -13.23 -10.36 5.51
CA ILE A 93 -12.19 -9.44 5.04
C ILE A 93 -10.93 -9.63 5.87
N ASP A 94 -9.81 -9.92 5.19
CA ASP A 94 -8.48 -10.08 5.78
C ASP A 94 -7.58 -8.86 5.52
N GLY A 95 -7.92 -8.01 4.54
CA GLY A 95 -7.12 -6.85 4.18
C GLY A 95 -7.80 -6.00 3.11
N ALA A 96 -7.39 -4.74 3.02
CA ALA A 96 -7.82 -3.84 1.96
C ALA A 96 -6.73 -2.80 1.72
N TYR A 97 -6.13 -2.79 0.53
CA TYR A 97 -4.95 -1.98 0.24
C TYR A 97 -5.19 -0.49 0.54
N PRO A 98 -4.30 0.15 1.32
CA PRO A 98 -2.95 -0.28 1.72
C PRO A 98 -2.86 -1.14 3.01
N PHE A 99 -3.98 -1.44 3.67
CA PHE A 99 -4.03 -2.04 4.99
C PHE A 99 -4.09 -3.58 4.98
N SER A 100 -3.45 -4.18 5.98
CA SER A 100 -3.51 -5.60 6.27
C SER A 100 -4.26 -5.85 7.58
N GLY A 101 -5.07 -6.91 7.62
CA GLY A 101 -5.63 -7.46 8.85
C GLY A 101 -4.68 -8.39 9.58
N LYS A 102 -3.60 -8.83 8.93
CA LYS A 102 -2.53 -9.60 9.53
C LYS A 102 -1.45 -8.66 10.06
N SER A 103 -0.81 -9.04 11.17
CA SER A 103 0.37 -8.33 11.65
C SER A 103 1.49 -8.38 10.61
N THR A 104 2.02 -7.22 10.24
CA THR A 104 3.17 -7.10 9.36
C THR A 104 4.30 -6.33 10.04
N ARG A 105 5.46 -6.24 9.38
CA ARG A 105 6.55 -5.39 9.88
C ARG A 105 6.20 -3.90 9.83
N HIS A 106 5.26 -3.51 8.98
CA HIS A 106 4.95 -2.13 8.68
C HIS A 106 3.65 -1.74 9.37
N THR A 107 3.72 -0.82 10.33
CA THR A 107 2.55 -0.32 11.04
C THR A 107 2.43 1.18 10.91
N ILE A 108 1.20 1.66 10.77
CA ILE A 108 0.84 3.06 10.69
C ILE A 108 0.11 3.42 11.98
N PHE A 109 0.50 4.52 12.61
CA PHE A 109 -0.26 5.15 13.68
C PHE A 109 -1.00 6.38 13.11
N ILE A 110 -2.32 6.31 13.07
CA ILE A 110 -3.19 7.32 12.45
C ILE A 110 -4.55 7.36 13.15
N ASN A 111 -5.08 8.55 13.44
CA ASN A 111 -6.33 8.74 14.21
C ASN A 111 -6.38 7.98 15.55
N GLY A 112 -5.24 7.82 16.23
CA GLY A 112 -5.16 7.06 17.48
C GLY A 112 -5.22 5.53 17.30
N ASN A 113 -5.33 5.03 16.07
CA ASN A 113 -5.31 3.62 15.74
C ASN A 113 -3.94 3.19 15.23
N MET A 114 -3.58 1.94 15.52
CA MET A 114 -2.42 1.28 14.91
C MET A 114 -2.93 0.29 13.85
N ILE A 115 -2.47 0.43 12.62
CA ILE A 115 -2.94 -0.35 11.46
C ILE A 115 -1.73 -1.01 10.80
N ALA A 116 -1.80 -2.31 10.50
CA ALA A 116 -0.76 -2.96 9.70
C ALA A 116 -0.93 -2.60 8.22
N ALA A 117 0.19 -2.41 7.51
CA ALA A 117 0.22 -2.18 6.07
C ALA A 117 0.68 -3.43 5.33
N MET A 118 0.26 -3.62 4.07
CA MET A 118 0.71 -4.77 3.28
C MET A 118 2.21 -4.69 2.95
N CYS A 119 2.74 -3.50 2.69
CA CYS A 119 4.16 -3.29 2.37
C CYS A 119 4.70 -1.91 2.79
N ALA A 120 5.97 -1.65 2.50
CA ALA A 120 6.60 -0.36 2.84
C ALA A 120 5.98 0.85 2.10
N ILE A 121 5.67 0.73 0.81
CA ILE A 121 5.06 1.82 0.01
C ILE A 121 3.63 2.09 0.49
N ASP A 122 2.88 1.03 0.78
CA ASP A 122 1.53 1.07 1.33
C ASP A 122 1.47 1.81 2.67
N ALA A 123 2.41 1.49 3.56
CA ALA A 123 2.52 2.19 4.84
C ALA A 123 2.75 3.69 4.65
N LEU A 124 3.67 4.07 3.76
CA LEU A 124 3.99 5.47 3.48
C LEU A 124 2.84 6.20 2.78
N GLY A 125 2.08 5.55 1.90
CA GLY A 125 0.96 6.15 1.19
C GLY A 125 -0.34 6.28 2.01
N SER A 126 -0.43 5.60 3.15
CA SER A 126 -1.65 5.54 3.96
C SER A 126 -2.09 6.90 4.51
N GLY A 127 -1.14 7.76 4.92
CA GLY A 127 -1.45 9.12 5.39
C GLY A 127 -2.04 9.98 4.28
N ALA A 128 -1.47 9.92 3.07
CA ALA A 128 -1.96 10.66 1.91
C ALA A 128 -3.37 10.19 1.48
N MET A 129 -3.63 8.87 1.56
CA MET A 129 -4.97 8.32 1.34
C MET A 129 -5.98 8.88 2.33
N ALA A 130 -5.65 8.88 3.62
CA ALA A 130 -6.53 9.44 4.66
C ALA A 130 -6.62 10.97 4.63
N GLY A 131 -5.68 11.65 3.97
CA GLY A 131 -5.54 13.11 4.00
C GLY A 131 -5.13 13.61 5.38
N GLN A 132 -4.27 12.86 6.09
CA GLN A 132 -3.94 13.09 7.49
C GLN A 132 -2.47 12.83 7.78
N ASP A 133 -1.98 13.48 8.83
CA ASP A 133 -0.65 13.23 9.39
C ASP A 133 -0.63 11.87 10.11
N CYS A 134 0.50 11.17 10.04
CA CYS A 134 0.66 9.85 10.63
C CYS A 134 2.13 9.54 10.95
N ALA A 135 2.34 8.50 11.75
CA ALA A 135 3.66 7.92 11.96
C ALA A 135 3.70 6.50 11.39
N VAL A 136 4.82 6.13 10.76
CA VAL A 136 5.06 4.77 10.25
C VAL A 136 6.21 4.15 11.02
N ASN A 137 5.99 2.94 11.53
CA ASN A 137 7.01 2.10 12.11
C ASN A 137 7.27 0.89 11.22
N SER A 138 8.53 0.52 11.11
CA SER A 138 8.99 -0.67 10.42
C SER A 138 10.17 -1.30 11.16
N SER A 139 10.63 -2.46 10.70
CA SER A 139 11.88 -3.09 11.16
C SER A 139 12.73 -3.51 9.96
N CYS A 140 14.04 -3.26 10.05
CA CYS A 140 14.98 -3.75 9.05
C CYS A 140 14.94 -5.30 9.04
N PRO A 141 14.79 -5.96 7.88
CA PRO A 141 14.63 -7.42 7.84
C PRO A 141 15.88 -8.17 8.29
N VAL A 142 17.06 -7.52 8.25
CA VAL A 142 18.35 -8.12 8.66
C VAL A 142 18.62 -7.94 10.15
N CYS A 143 18.85 -6.71 10.60
CA CYS A 143 19.26 -6.44 12.00
C CYS A 143 18.08 -6.20 12.97
N LYS A 144 16.84 -6.17 12.47
CA LYS A 144 15.62 -5.87 13.24
C LYS A 144 15.55 -4.47 13.87
N GLU A 145 16.51 -3.60 13.59
CA GLU A 145 16.48 -2.21 14.01
C GLU A 145 15.16 -1.54 13.57
N THR A 146 14.57 -0.78 14.49
CA THR A 146 13.32 -0.05 14.23
C THR A 146 13.59 1.11 13.28
N ILE A 147 12.77 1.21 12.24
CA ILE A 147 12.75 2.33 11.31
C ILE A 147 11.46 3.12 11.60
N ARG A 148 11.59 4.39 11.97
CA ARG A 148 10.47 5.30 12.27
C ARG A 148 10.43 6.44 11.28
N ILE A 149 9.23 6.79 10.81
CA ILE A 149 8.99 7.87 9.87
C ILE A 149 7.83 8.71 10.40
N GLU A 150 8.03 10.02 10.51
CA GLU A 150 6.99 10.98 10.84
C GLU A 150 6.53 11.67 9.54
N ILE A 151 5.24 11.57 9.24
CA ILE A 151 4.63 12.08 8.01
C ILE A 151 3.62 13.17 8.35
N ILE A 152 3.79 14.34 7.74
CA ILE A 152 3.04 15.56 7.97
C ILE A 152 2.42 16.10 6.68
N LYS A 153 1.72 17.25 6.79
CA LYS A 153 1.07 17.95 5.68
C LYS A 153 0.04 17.08 4.96
N ASN A 154 -0.88 16.49 5.73
CA ASN A 154 -1.93 15.59 5.25
C ASN A 154 -1.34 14.35 4.56
N GLY A 155 -0.24 13.84 5.11
CA GLY A 155 0.41 12.63 4.60
C GLY A 155 1.28 12.84 3.36
N LEU A 156 1.69 14.08 3.05
CA LEU A 156 2.39 14.42 1.80
C LEU A 156 3.85 14.84 1.99
N ALA A 157 4.34 14.98 3.22
CA ALA A 157 5.73 15.33 3.50
C ALA A 157 6.28 14.55 4.69
N ILE A 158 7.58 14.28 4.68
CA ILE A 158 8.27 13.65 5.82
C ILE A 158 8.90 14.74 6.68
N SER A 159 8.65 14.71 7.99
CA SER A 159 9.32 15.60 8.95
C SER A 159 10.54 14.94 9.58
N ASP A 160 10.51 13.63 9.83
CA ASP A 160 11.62 12.88 10.40
C ASP A 160 11.70 11.44 9.88
N VAL A 161 12.92 10.90 9.83
CA VAL A 161 13.21 9.50 9.51
C VAL A 161 14.34 9.05 10.42
N ARG A 162 14.16 7.91 11.10
CA ARG A 162 15.20 7.29 11.92
C ARG A 162 15.29 5.79 11.62
N PRO A 163 16.49 5.27 11.32
CA PRO A 163 17.74 6.00 11.08
C PRO A 163 17.67 6.83 9.79
N LYS A 164 18.47 7.91 9.69
CA LYS A 164 18.49 8.82 8.53
C LYS A 164 18.94 8.15 7.23
N THR A 165 19.63 7.03 7.34
CA THR A 165 20.08 6.19 6.23
C THR A 165 18.99 5.28 5.70
N ALA A 166 17.81 5.22 6.33
CA ALA A 166 16.77 4.31 5.94
C ALA A 166 16.21 4.63 4.55
N PHE A 167 15.91 3.57 3.79
CA PHE A 167 15.36 3.67 2.45
C PHE A 167 14.45 2.46 2.15
N VAL A 168 13.70 2.54 1.05
CA VAL A 168 12.81 1.47 0.59
C VAL A 168 13.46 0.73 -0.56
N TRP A 169 13.40 -0.61 -0.54
CA TRP A 169 13.64 -1.45 -1.69
C TRP A 169 12.29 -1.89 -2.25
N ALA A 170 12.00 -1.53 -3.50
CA ALA A 170 10.83 -1.99 -4.23
C ALA A 170 11.25 -3.14 -5.15
N GLY A 171 11.19 -4.37 -4.62
CA GLY A 171 11.41 -5.58 -5.41
C GLY A 171 10.24 -5.86 -6.35
N VAL A 172 10.55 -6.45 -7.50
CA VAL A 172 9.57 -6.98 -8.45
C VAL A 172 9.80 -8.47 -8.52
N SER A 173 8.95 -9.24 -7.84
CA SER A 173 8.92 -10.69 -8.04
C SER A 173 8.23 -10.99 -9.37
N PRO A 174 8.80 -11.84 -10.26
CA PRO A 174 8.07 -12.37 -11.40
C PRO A 174 6.87 -13.15 -10.85
N THR A 175 5.66 -12.68 -11.09
CA THR A 175 4.45 -13.33 -10.60
C THR A 175 3.88 -14.27 -11.64
N ASP A 176 3.66 -15.51 -11.24
CA ASP A 176 2.95 -16.57 -11.96
C ASP A 176 1.42 -16.45 -11.80
N GLY A 177 0.89 -15.24 -11.57
CA GLY A 177 -0.56 -14.99 -11.48
C GLY A 177 -1.20 -15.03 -10.08
N GLY A 178 -0.44 -15.00 -8.98
CA GLY A 178 -0.97 -14.92 -7.61
C GLY A 178 -1.44 -13.51 -7.18
N CYS A 179 -2.09 -13.41 -6.00
CA CYS A 179 -2.45 -12.12 -5.36
C CYS A 179 -1.19 -11.30 -5.04
N ALA A 180 -1.22 -9.97 -5.23
CA ALA A 180 -0.07 -9.12 -4.93
C ALA A 180 0.30 -9.13 -3.43
N ALA A 181 -0.66 -9.46 -2.55
CA ALA A 181 -0.43 -9.53 -1.11
C ALA A 181 0.50 -10.70 -0.76
N ASP A 182 0.36 -11.82 -1.47
CA ASP A 182 1.13 -13.03 -1.23
C ASP A 182 2.46 -13.06 -1.99
N THR A 183 2.66 -12.21 -3.01
CA THR A 183 3.78 -12.35 -3.96
C THR A 183 4.65 -11.10 -4.07
N GLN A 184 4.08 -9.94 -4.41
CA GLN A 184 4.86 -8.71 -4.68
C GLN A 184 5.16 -7.92 -3.39
N CYS A 185 4.18 -7.84 -2.48
CA CYS A 185 4.31 -7.11 -1.22
C CYS A 185 5.42 -7.65 -0.32
N GLN A 186 5.74 -8.95 -0.41
CA GLN A 186 6.82 -9.56 0.37
C GLN A 186 8.22 -9.00 0.06
N SER A 187 8.39 -8.35 -1.10
CA SER A 187 9.67 -7.83 -1.58
C SER A 187 9.79 -6.30 -1.54
N VAL A 188 8.76 -5.60 -1.04
CA VAL A 188 8.77 -4.13 -0.89
C VAL A 188 9.00 -3.78 0.59
N LEU A 189 10.27 -3.59 0.96
CA LEU A 189 10.75 -3.56 2.34
C LEU A 189 11.55 -2.29 2.67
N MET A 190 11.67 -1.97 3.96
CA MET A 190 12.54 -0.88 4.47
C MET A 190 13.85 -1.44 5.03
N PHE A 191 14.96 -0.80 4.68
CA PHE A 191 16.31 -1.15 5.15
C PHE A 191 16.96 0.05 5.82
N CYS A 192 17.72 -0.18 6.88
CA CYS A 192 18.50 0.87 7.53
C CYS A 192 19.87 1.12 6.87
N SER A 193 20.37 0.20 6.05
CA SER A 193 21.66 0.33 5.34
C SER A 193 21.68 -0.44 4.03
N LYS A 194 22.55 -0.02 3.10
CA LYS A 194 22.75 -0.69 1.81
C LYS A 194 23.37 -2.08 1.98
N ASP A 195 24.23 -2.25 2.98
CA ASP A 195 24.84 -3.54 3.30
C ASP A 195 23.79 -4.57 3.73
N HIS A 196 22.80 -4.14 4.53
CA HIS A 196 21.69 -5.01 4.90
C HIS A 196 20.81 -5.37 3.70
N LEU A 197 20.59 -4.46 2.76
CA LEU A 197 19.92 -4.82 1.50
C LEU A 197 20.75 -5.87 0.73
N ALA A 198 22.05 -5.66 0.59
CA ALA A 198 22.93 -6.59 -0.12
C ALA A 198 22.91 -7.99 0.52
N GLN A 199 23.04 -8.06 1.84
CA GLN A 199 22.95 -9.31 2.61
C GLN A 199 21.60 -9.99 2.43
N TRP A 200 20.49 -9.23 2.56
CA TRP A 200 19.15 -9.79 2.39
C TRP A 200 18.97 -10.37 0.98
N ARG A 201 19.44 -9.67 -0.06
CA ARG A 201 19.38 -10.13 -1.45
C ARG A 201 20.22 -11.38 -1.72
N GLN A 202 21.36 -11.54 -1.04
CA GLN A 202 22.16 -12.77 -1.14
C GLN A 202 21.38 -13.99 -0.63
N GLN A 203 20.59 -13.83 0.42
CA GLN A 203 19.82 -14.91 1.04
C GLN A 203 18.50 -15.23 0.31
N HIS A 204 17.89 -14.23 -0.33
CA HIS A 204 16.56 -14.34 -0.93
C HIS A 204 16.58 -14.37 -2.47
N GLY A 205 17.76 -14.52 -3.07
CA GLY A 205 17.97 -14.57 -4.53
C GLY A 205 18.45 -13.23 -5.11
N GLN A 206 19.67 -13.21 -5.64
CA GLN A 206 20.28 -11.98 -6.16
C GLN A 206 19.61 -11.47 -7.45
N ASN A 207 18.89 -12.35 -8.17
CA ASN A 207 18.36 -12.08 -9.50
C ASN A 207 16.97 -11.44 -9.53
N PHE A 208 16.35 -11.16 -8.38
CA PHE A 208 15.07 -10.44 -8.36
C PHE A 208 15.29 -8.96 -8.72
N PRO A 209 14.70 -8.45 -9.82
CA PRO A 209 14.80 -7.05 -10.19
C PRO A 209 14.12 -6.17 -9.13
N GLY A 210 14.60 -4.94 -9.00
CA GLY A 210 14.02 -3.99 -8.07
C GLY A 210 14.78 -2.67 -8.07
N VAL A 211 14.22 -1.69 -7.38
CA VAL A 211 14.78 -0.34 -7.30
C VAL A 211 14.83 0.13 -5.86
N SER A 212 15.90 0.83 -5.50
CA SER A 212 15.99 1.54 -4.23
C SER A 212 15.36 2.93 -4.37
N LEU A 213 14.48 3.27 -3.45
CA LEU A 213 13.81 4.56 -3.33
C LEU A 213 14.26 5.23 -2.03
N SER A 214 14.56 6.53 -2.07
CA SER A 214 14.61 7.32 -0.84
C SER A 214 13.23 7.29 -0.15
N MET A 215 13.18 7.60 1.15
CA MET A 215 11.90 7.66 1.87
C MET A 215 10.94 8.67 1.24
N ALA A 216 11.44 9.82 0.77
CA ALA A 216 10.62 10.82 0.09
C ALA A 216 10.07 10.29 -1.25
N GLN A 217 10.89 9.58 -2.03
CA GLN A 217 10.46 8.99 -3.30
C GLN A 217 9.40 7.90 -3.07
N ALA A 218 9.59 7.05 -2.05
CA ALA A 218 8.62 6.02 -1.69
C ALA A 218 7.30 6.61 -1.17
N LEU A 219 7.36 7.72 -0.42
CA LEU A 219 6.16 8.46 -0.01
C LEU A 219 5.40 9.00 -1.23
N GLN A 220 6.09 9.62 -2.19
CA GLN A 220 5.44 10.12 -3.41
C GLN A 220 4.78 8.99 -4.21
N ALA A 221 5.45 7.85 -4.33
CA ALA A 221 4.89 6.68 -4.98
C ALA A 221 3.61 6.21 -4.28
N GLY A 222 3.65 6.00 -2.96
CA GLY A 222 2.49 5.59 -2.18
C GLY A 222 1.35 6.61 -2.24
N ALA A 223 1.66 7.91 -2.14
CA ALA A 223 0.67 8.97 -2.22
C ALA A 223 -0.01 9.02 -3.60
N ALA A 224 0.75 8.89 -4.69
CA ALA A 224 0.19 8.86 -6.04
C ALA A 224 -0.79 7.69 -6.24
N ILE A 225 -0.48 6.52 -5.66
CA ILE A 225 -1.29 5.30 -5.76
C ILE A 225 -2.58 5.41 -4.94
N PHE A 226 -2.47 5.75 -3.65
CA PHE A 226 -3.56 5.56 -2.69
C PHE A 226 -4.41 6.81 -2.44
N ARG A 227 -3.88 8.02 -2.65
CA ARG A 227 -4.65 9.26 -2.48
C ARG A 227 -6.00 9.26 -3.23
N PRO A 228 -6.09 8.79 -4.49
CA PRO A 228 -7.36 8.69 -5.22
C PRO A 228 -8.44 7.81 -4.56
N PHE A 229 -8.07 6.85 -3.70
CA PHE A 229 -9.02 5.89 -3.12
C PHE A 229 -10.08 6.59 -2.25
N LEU A 230 -9.66 7.58 -1.45
CA LEU A 230 -10.54 8.31 -0.53
C LEU A 230 -10.68 9.81 -0.85
N LYS A 231 -9.93 10.35 -1.81
CA LYS A 231 -10.13 11.72 -2.31
C LYS A 231 -11.60 11.87 -2.77
N PRO A 232 -12.30 12.94 -2.38
CA PRO A 232 -13.73 13.13 -2.67
C PRO A 232 -14.10 12.80 -4.12
#